data_AF-A0A3D2QM70-F1
#
_entry.id   AF-A0A3D2QM70-F1
#
_cell.length_a   1.000
_cell.length_b   1.000
_cell.length_c   1.000
_cell.angle_alpha   90.00
_cell.angle_beta   90.00
_cell.angle_gamma   90.00
#
_symmetry.space_group_name_H-M   'P 1'
#
loop_
_entity.id
_entity.type
_entity.pdbx_description
1 polymer ?
#
loop_
_entity_poly.entity_id
_entity_poly.type
_entity_poly.pdbx_seq_one_letter_code
_entity_poly.pdbx_strand_id
1 'polypeptide(L)'
;NSYGMWKDQNNLQEPPLDGKGPIDHYDFREDDDHYYEQAGKLFRMMKADEKQRLCENTGRNMQGTTLVVQKRHIRHCYLADPAYGAGVAKALGIEIKEVDMADTYGARG
;
A
#
# COMPACT_ATOMS: atom_id res chain seq x y z
N ASN A 1 -23.47 11.78 39.43
CA ASN A 1 -24.79 11.62 40.12
C ASN A 1 -24.72 12.24 41.52
N SER A 2 -25.82 12.29 42.29
CA SER A 2 -25.84 12.89 43.65
C SER A 2 -24.90 12.22 44.66
N TYR A 3 -24.38 11.03 44.34
CA TYR A 3 -23.38 10.31 45.12
C TYR A 3 -21.94 10.63 44.70
N GLY A 4 -21.75 11.61 43.82
CA GLY A 4 -20.41 12.00 43.34
C GLY A 4 -19.71 10.95 42.48
N MET A 5 -20.42 9.92 42.03
CA MET A 5 -19.87 8.91 41.12
C MET A 5 -19.94 9.42 39.68
N TRP A 6 -18.96 8.98 38.89
CA TRP A 6 -18.78 9.33 37.46
C TRP A 6 -18.57 10.83 37.24
N LYS A 7 -17.71 11.46 38.05
CA LYS A 7 -17.29 12.85 37.83
C LYS A 7 -16.45 12.94 36.56
N ASP A 8 -16.68 14.02 35.82
CA ASP A 8 -15.89 14.42 34.67
C ASP A 8 -14.47 14.81 35.07
N GLN A 9 -13.58 14.83 34.07
CA GLN A 9 -12.18 15.23 34.20
C GLN A 9 -11.90 16.34 33.18
N ASN A 10 -12.56 17.49 33.35
CA ASN A 10 -12.54 18.60 32.37
C ASN A 10 -11.13 19.17 32.11
N ASN A 11 -10.18 18.94 33.02
CA ASN A 11 -8.77 19.28 32.81
C ASN A 11 -8.08 18.43 31.73
N LEU A 12 -8.71 17.33 31.29
CA LEU A 12 -8.25 16.48 30.18
C LEU A 12 -8.97 16.83 28.86
N GLN A 13 -9.60 17.99 28.78
CA GLN A 13 -10.27 18.44 27.57
C GLN A 13 -9.28 18.57 26.41
N GLU A 14 -9.60 17.92 25.29
CA GLU A 14 -8.86 18.05 24.04
C GLU A 14 -9.02 19.48 23.45
N PRO A 15 -7.99 20.01 22.76
CA PRO A 15 -8.11 21.30 22.10
C PRO A 15 -9.17 21.26 20.97
N PRO A 16 -9.84 22.39 20.67
CA PRO A 16 -10.82 22.45 19.59
C PRO A 16 -10.16 22.20 18.23
N LEU A 17 -10.82 21.39 17.39
CA LEU A 17 -10.46 21.15 15.99
C LEU A 17 -11.35 22.01 15.08
N ASP A 18 -10.75 22.72 14.11
CA ASP A 18 -11.42 23.70 13.25
C ASP A 18 -12.22 23.09 12.07
N GLY A 19 -12.03 21.80 11.78
CA GLY A 19 -12.85 21.05 10.83
C GLY A 19 -12.87 21.66 9.42
N LYS A 20 -11.69 21.97 8.86
CA LYS A 20 -11.55 22.65 7.56
C LYS A 20 -12.32 21.95 6.44
N GLY A 21 -13.41 22.58 5.99
CA GLY A 21 -14.20 22.14 4.83
C GLY A 21 -15.59 21.60 5.20
N PRO A 22 -16.50 21.46 4.21
CA PRO A 22 -17.80 20.83 4.45
C PRO A 22 -17.63 19.34 4.79
N ILE A 23 -18.61 18.78 5.49
CA ILE A 23 -18.71 17.34 5.69
C ILE A 23 -19.25 16.73 4.39
N ASP A 24 -18.44 15.92 3.72
CA ASP A 24 -18.78 15.29 2.45
C ASP A 24 -18.00 13.98 2.23
N HIS A 25 -18.27 13.27 1.14
CA HIS A 25 -17.56 12.07 0.69
C HIS A 25 -16.36 12.41 -0.20
N TYR A 26 -15.24 12.80 0.40
CA TYR A 26 -13.99 13.12 -0.31
C TYR A 26 -13.31 11.87 -0.88
N ASP A 27 -12.85 11.94 -2.15
CA ASP A 27 -11.94 10.94 -2.70
C ASP A 27 -10.50 11.31 -2.34
N PHE A 28 -9.91 10.56 -1.42
CA PHE A 28 -8.52 10.76 -0.98
C PHE A 28 -7.51 10.71 -2.14
N ARG A 29 -7.86 10.08 -3.26
CA ARG A 29 -6.98 9.99 -4.44
C ARG A 29 -6.75 11.35 -5.12
N GLU A 30 -7.64 12.31 -4.91
CA GLU A 30 -7.45 13.69 -5.39
C GLU A 30 -6.48 14.47 -4.48
N ASP A 31 -6.38 14.08 -3.21
CA ASP A 31 -5.52 14.72 -2.22
C ASP A 31 -4.09 14.14 -2.21
N ASP A 32 -3.94 12.83 -2.38
CA ASP A 32 -2.64 12.15 -2.43
C ASP A 32 -2.65 10.87 -3.29
N ASP A 33 -1.74 10.82 -4.26
CA ASP A 33 -1.50 9.72 -5.19
C ASP A 33 -0.08 9.11 -5.08
N HIS A 34 0.73 9.48 -4.09
CA HIS A 34 2.10 9.00 -3.89
C HIS A 34 2.20 7.58 -3.27
N TYR A 35 1.50 6.60 -3.85
CA TYR A 35 1.37 5.27 -3.27
C TYR A 35 2.66 4.45 -3.23
N TYR A 36 3.57 4.70 -4.16
CA TYR A 36 4.68 3.78 -4.45
C TYR A 36 6.04 4.26 -3.94
N GLU A 37 6.16 5.54 -3.60
CA GLU A 37 7.44 6.17 -3.23
C GLU A 37 8.05 5.50 -1.99
N GLN A 38 7.27 5.38 -0.91
CA GLN A 38 7.75 4.86 0.37
C GLN A 38 8.08 3.36 0.27
N ALA A 39 7.25 2.58 -0.40
CA ALA A 39 7.49 1.16 -0.64
C ALA A 39 8.78 0.94 -1.45
N GLY A 40 9.00 1.76 -2.49
CA GLY A 40 10.23 1.73 -3.28
C GLY A 40 11.47 2.08 -2.45
N LYS A 41 11.38 3.12 -1.62
CA LYS A 41 12.47 3.49 -0.69
C LYS A 41 12.80 2.36 0.27
N LEU A 42 11.79 1.73 0.87
CA LEU A 42 11.97 0.57 1.75
C LEU A 42 12.66 -0.59 1.02
N PHE A 43 12.18 -0.93 -0.18
CA PHE A 43 12.79 -1.99 -0.98
C PHE A 43 14.26 -1.69 -1.28
N ARG A 44 14.59 -0.47 -1.69
CA ARG A 44 15.98 -0.09 -2.02
C ARG A 44 16.94 -0.25 -0.85
N MET A 45 16.48 -0.03 0.39
CA MET A 45 17.26 -0.20 1.62
C MET A 45 17.56 -1.68 1.97
N MET A 46 16.81 -2.64 1.44
CA MET A 46 17.01 -4.06 1.74
C MET A 46 18.27 -4.64 1.08
N LYS A 47 18.89 -5.59 1.79
CA LYS A 47 19.99 -6.42 1.26
C LYS A 47 19.49 -7.36 0.16
N ALA A 48 20.41 -7.89 -0.64
CA ALA A 48 20.06 -8.76 -1.76
C ALA A 48 19.28 -10.02 -1.33
N ASP A 49 19.68 -10.63 -0.21
CA ASP A 49 19.01 -11.81 0.37
C ASP A 49 17.62 -11.48 0.93
N GLU A 50 17.46 -10.30 1.52
CA GLU A 50 16.16 -9.80 1.99
C GLU A 50 15.20 -9.54 0.82
N LYS A 51 15.67 -8.91 -0.26
CA LYS A 51 14.89 -8.68 -1.48
C LYS A 51 14.44 -10.00 -2.11
N GLN A 52 15.34 -10.99 -2.17
CA GLN A 52 15.02 -12.33 -2.67
C GLN A 52 13.93 -12.98 -1.81
N ARG A 53 14.13 -13.03 -0.48
CA ARG A 53 13.13 -13.60 0.44
C ARG A 53 11.78 -12.91 0.31
N LEU A 54 11.75 -11.58 0.21
CA LEU A 54 10.52 -10.81 0.02
C LEU A 54 9.79 -11.27 -1.25
N CYS A 55 10.48 -11.31 -2.39
CA CYS A 55 9.86 -11.69 -3.67
C CYS A 55 9.36 -13.15 -3.66
N GLU A 56 10.15 -14.09 -3.14
CA GLU A 56 9.79 -15.50 -3.05
C GLU A 56 8.63 -15.74 -2.08
N ASN A 57 8.61 -15.05 -0.94
CA ASN A 57 7.50 -15.10 0.02
C ASN A 57 6.21 -14.58 -0.61
N THR A 58 6.29 -13.46 -1.33
CA THR A 58 5.15 -12.91 -2.08
C THR A 58 4.64 -13.92 -3.10
N GLY A 59 5.53 -14.49 -3.92
CA GLY A 59 5.14 -15.48 -4.93
C GLY A 59 4.43 -16.70 -4.33
N ARG A 60 4.95 -17.25 -3.21
CA ARG A 60 4.31 -18.36 -2.49
C ARG A 60 2.94 -17.99 -1.93
N ASN A 61 2.79 -16.80 -1.36
CA ASN A 61 1.52 -16.34 -0.79
C ASN A 61 0.43 -16.07 -1.84
N MET A 62 0.81 -15.91 -3.11
CA MET A 62 -0.13 -15.68 -4.20
C MET A 62 -0.60 -16.98 -4.89
N GLN A 63 -0.14 -18.15 -4.43
CA GLN A 63 -0.65 -19.44 -4.91
C GLN A 63 -2.17 -19.53 -4.74
N GLY A 64 -2.88 -19.94 -5.79
CA GLY A 64 -4.35 -20.03 -5.80
C GLY A 64 -5.09 -18.74 -6.19
N THR A 65 -4.38 -17.63 -6.39
CA THR A 65 -4.96 -16.40 -6.97
C THR A 65 -5.06 -16.48 -8.50
N THR A 66 -5.86 -15.61 -9.11
CA THR A 66 -5.97 -15.55 -10.57
C THR A 66 -4.77 -14.85 -11.20
N LEU A 67 -4.48 -15.17 -12.48
CA LEU A 67 -3.39 -14.53 -13.22
C LEU A 67 -3.53 -13.00 -13.28
N VAL A 68 -4.76 -12.49 -13.37
CA VAL A 68 -5.04 -11.04 -13.38
C VAL A 68 -4.60 -10.38 -12.07
N VAL A 69 -4.85 -11.03 -10.93
CA VAL A 69 -4.42 -10.54 -9.61
C VAL A 69 -2.90 -10.56 -9.47
N GLN A 70 -2.25 -11.64 -9.94
CA GLN A 70 -0.79 -11.74 -9.97
C GLN A 70 -0.15 -10.64 -10.80
N LYS A 71 -0.63 -10.42 -12.03
CA LYS A 71 -0.17 -9.34 -12.91
C LYS A 71 -0.43 -7.96 -12.30
N ARG A 72 -1.52 -7.76 -11.56
CA ARG A 72 -1.78 -6.50 -10.85
C ARG A 72 -0.75 -6.23 -9.75
N HIS A 73 -0.44 -7.23 -8.93
CA HIS A 73 0.54 -7.05 -7.86
C HIS A 73 1.95 -6.80 -8.41
N ILE A 74 2.34 -7.50 -9.48
CA ILE A 74 3.61 -7.24 -10.17
C ILE A 74 3.72 -5.78 -10.61
N ARG A 75 2.64 -5.18 -11.16
CA ARG A 75 2.62 -3.75 -11.55
C ARG A 75 2.86 -2.83 -10.37
N HIS A 76 2.18 -3.06 -9.24
CA HIS A 76 2.37 -2.25 -8.04
C HIS A 76 3.80 -2.31 -7.52
N CYS A 77 4.38 -3.51 -7.50
CA CYS A 77 5.78 -3.70 -7.14
C CYS A 77 6.71 -2.98 -8.13
N TYR A 78 6.39 -3.00 -9.43
CA TYR A 78 7.17 -2.32 -10.46
C TYR A 78 7.13 -0.79 -10.32
N LEU A 79 5.95 -0.22 -10.03
CA LEU A 79 5.77 1.21 -9.78
C LEU A 79 6.54 1.68 -8.53
N ALA A 80 6.69 0.80 -7.53
CA ALA A 80 7.55 1.06 -6.37
C ALA A 80 9.05 0.99 -6.72
N ASP A 81 9.46 -0.06 -7.43
CA ASP A 81 10.82 -0.22 -7.95
C ASP A 81 10.83 -1.26 -9.09
N PRO A 82 11.46 -0.98 -10.26
CA PRO A 82 11.51 -1.92 -11.38
C PRO A 82 12.11 -3.29 -11.01
N ALA A 83 13.12 -3.31 -10.13
CA ALA A 83 13.73 -4.56 -9.68
C ALA A 83 12.82 -5.34 -8.73
N TYR A 84 11.95 -4.65 -7.98
CA TYR A 84 10.96 -5.30 -7.13
C TYR A 84 9.89 -6.00 -7.97
N GLY A 85 9.30 -5.29 -8.94
CA GLY A 85 8.34 -5.88 -9.88
C GLY A 85 8.92 -7.09 -10.62
N ALA A 86 10.14 -6.97 -11.15
CA ALA A 86 10.82 -8.07 -11.83
C ALA A 86 11.08 -9.27 -10.90
N GLY A 87 11.46 -9.02 -9.65
CA GLY A 87 11.68 -10.08 -8.65
C GLY A 87 10.41 -10.86 -8.33
N VAL A 88 9.28 -10.17 -8.15
CA VAL A 88 7.97 -10.80 -7.91
C VAL A 88 7.49 -11.55 -9.15
N ALA A 89 7.66 -10.98 -10.35
CA ALA A 89 7.32 -11.65 -11.61
C ALA A 89 8.07 -12.98 -11.77
N LYS A 90 9.38 -12.97 -11.50
CA LYS A 90 10.22 -14.17 -11.50
C LYS A 90 9.73 -15.20 -10.48
N ALA A 91 9.39 -14.78 -9.26
CA ALA A 91 8.91 -15.68 -8.21
C ALA A 91 7.57 -16.34 -8.55
N LEU A 92 6.75 -15.69 -9.39
CA LEU A 92 5.48 -16.21 -9.89
C LEU A 92 5.60 -16.99 -11.20
N GLY A 93 6.78 -17.02 -11.81
CA GLY A 93 6.98 -17.63 -13.13
C GLY A 93 6.27 -16.88 -14.27
N ILE A 94 6.07 -15.57 -14.11
CA ILE A 94 5.42 -14.71 -15.10
C ILE A 94 6.48 -13.86 -15.80
N GLU A 95 6.46 -13.89 -17.13
CA GLU A 95 7.30 -13.02 -17.94
C GLU A 95 6.85 -11.56 -17.79
N ILE A 96 7.77 -10.66 -17.42
CA ILE A 96 7.42 -9.24 -17.15
C ILE A 96 6.78 -8.53 -18.35
N LYS A 97 7.14 -8.95 -19.59
CA LYS A 97 6.55 -8.45 -20.84
C LYS A 97 5.07 -8.79 -21.01
N GLU A 98 4.57 -9.80 -20.30
CA GLU A 98 3.14 -10.18 -20.31
C GLU A 98 2.30 -9.35 -19.34
N VAL A 99 2.95 -8.47 -18.58
CA VAL A 99 2.32 -7.55 -17.64
C VAL A 99 2.12 -6.22 -18.34
N ASP A 100 0.87 -5.86 -18.58
CA ASP A 100 0.52 -4.57 -19.17
C ASP A 100 0.70 -3.44 -18.15
N MET A 101 1.85 -2.78 -18.17
CA MET A 101 2.15 -1.67 -17.27
C MET A 101 1.27 -0.43 -17.50
N ALA A 102 0.55 -0.35 -18.62
CA ALA A 102 -0.37 0.75 -18.92
C ALA A 102 -1.81 0.47 -18.44
N ASP A 103 -2.11 -0.75 -17.99
CA ASP A 103 -3.38 -1.03 -17.33
C ASP A 103 -3.46 -0.24 -16.01
N THR A 104 -4.39 0.71 -15.97
CA THR A 104 -4.63 1.57 -14.79
C THR A 104 -5.65 0.96 -13.83
N TYR A 105 -6.14 -0.26 -14.07
CA TYR A 105 -7.03 -0.92 -13.13
C TYR A 105 -6.27 -1.35 -11.88
N GLY A 106 -6.41 -0.54 -10.84
CA GLY A 106 -5.81 -0.75 -9.53
C GLY A 106 -4.37 -0.26 -9.42
N ALA A 107 -3.62 -0.11 -10.52
CA ALA A 107 -2.25 0.42 -10.55
C ALA A 107 -2.28 1.87 -11.08
N ARG A 108 -2.73 2.81 -10.25
CA ARG A 108 -2.71 4.24 -10.56
C ARG A 108 -1.72 4.92 -9.64
N GLY A 109 -0.84 5.71 -10.24
CA GLY A 109 0.20 6.54 -9.68
C GLY A 109 0.98 7.16 -10.83
#